data_AF-A0AAD5AK99-F1
#
_entry.id   AF-A0AAD5AK99-F1
#
_cell.length_a   1.000
_cell.length_b   1.000
_cell.length_c   1.000
_cell.angle_alpha   90.00
_cell.angle_beta   90.00
_cell.angle_gamma   90.00
#
_symmetry.space_group_name_H-M   'P 1'
#
loop_
_entity.id
_entity.type
_entity.pdbx_description
1 polymer ?
#
loop_
_entity_poly.entity_id
_entity_poly.type
_entity_poly.pdbx_seq_one_letter_code
_entity_poly.pdbx_strand_id
1 'polypeptide(L)'
;MSSFSRSAQQWATFARSWFLIDARMQPPGKIAVMCAVRLQGKHKPIYHALSDIGDHVVVMNTRHIAFSGNKWEQKVYSSHSGYPGGFKQLTAAQMHQKDPTAIIKLAVYGMLPKNLKRRTMMQRLHLFTDDVLPDDILRNLTEELPQPRAIPHKLSDYTQAERDAFPRLWNP
;
A
#
# COMPACT_ATOMS: atom_id res chain seq x y z
N MET A 1 -6.66 6.10 35.39
CA MET A 1 -7.16 4.84 34.81
C MET A 1 -8.49 5.12 34.13
N SER A 2 -8.78 4.46 33.00
CA SER A 2 -9.92 4.73 32.12
C SER A 2 -11.31 4.32 32.65
N SER A 3 -11.42 3.89 33.91
CA SER A 3 -12.66 3.45 34.61
C SER A 3 -13.55 2.41 33.88
N PHE A 4 -13.08 1.78 32.80
CA PHE A 4 -13.81 0.73 32.08
C PHE A 4 -13.71 -0.64 32.78
N SER A 5 -14.66 -1.52 32.44
CA SER A 5 -14.60 -2.93 32.85
C SER A 5 -13.39 -3.63 32.22
N ARG A 6 -12.90 -4.70 32.88
CA ARG A 6 -11.71 -5.44 32.42
C ARG A 6 -11.87 -5.99 31.00
N SER A 7 -13.03 -6.55 30.67
CA SER A 7 -13.33 -7.11 29.36
C SER A 7 -13.40 -6.03 28.27
N ALA A 8 -14.11 -4.93 28.52
CA ALA A 8 -14.25 -3.83 27.57
C ALA A 8 -12.89 -3.17 27.27
N GLN A 9 -12.09 -2.92 28.32
CA GLN A 9 -10.75 -2.37 28.15
C GLN A 9 -9.86 -3.29 27.31
N GLN A 10 -9.89 -4.61 27.55
CA GLN A 10 -9.13 -5.57 26.76
C GLN A 10 -9.60 -5.59 25.30
N TRP A 11 -10.91 -5.67 25.05
CA TRP A 11 -11.47 -5.69 23.70
C TRP A 11 -11.06 -4.44 22.91
N ALA A 12 -11.22 -3.26 23.50
CA ALA A 12 -10.85 -2.00 22.87
C ALA A 12 -9.34 -1.92 22.57
N THR A 13 -8.50 -2.40 23.48
CA THR A 13 -7.04 -2.36 23.32
C THR A 13 -6.54 -3.25 22.17
N PHE A 14 -7.19 -4.40 21.95
CA PHE A 14 -6.82 -5.38 20.91
C PHE A 14 -7.70 -5.31 19.66
N ALA A 15 -8.54 -4.27 19.55
CA ALA A 15 -9.41 -4.07 18.40
C ALA A 15 -8.60 -3.95 17.10
N ARG A 16 -9.25 -4.36 16.00
CA ARG A 16 -8.68 -4.24 14.65
C ARG A 16 -9.31 -3.06 13.93
N SER A 17 -8.47 -2.15 13.50
CA SER A 17 -8.88 -1.00 12.69
C SER A 17 -8.78 -1.32 11.20
N TRP A 18 -9.44 -0.51 10.38
CA TRP A 18 -9.37 -0.60 8.92
C TRP A 18 -8.76 0.70 8.37
N PHE A 19 -7.62 0.56 7.70
CA PHE A 19 -6.90 1.68 7.11
C PHE A 19 -7.09 1.73 5.60
N LEU A 20 -7.31 2.93 5.06
CA LEU A 20 -7.34 3.18 3.62
C LEU A 20 -6.02 3.81 3.14
N ILE A 21 -5.52 3.38 1.99
CA ILE A 21 -4.35 3.94 1.32
C ILE A 21 -4.65 4.13 -0.17
N ASP A 22 -4.54 5.37 -0.66
CA ASP A 22 -4.56 5.65 -2.09
C ASP A 22 -3.17 5.42 -2.71
N ALA A 23 -3.11 4.52 -3.70
CA ALA A 23 -1.89 4.16 -4.42
C ALA A 23 -1.62 5.00 -5.67
N ARG A 24 -2.47 5.98 -5.99
CA ARG A 24 -2.34 6.81 -7.20
C ARG A 24 -1.04 7.62 -7.19
N MET A 25 -0.24 7.47 -8.26
CA MET A 25 1.09 8.10 -8.41
C MET A 25 2.09 7.76 -7.30
N GLN A 26 1.82 6.72 -6.51
CA GLN A 26 2.65 6.30 -5.40
C GLN A 26 3.58 5.14 -5.78
N PRO A 27 4.82 5.10 -5.23
CA PRO A 27 5.73 3.98 -5.46
C PRO A 27 5.33 2.78 -4.58
N PRO A 28 5.24 1.56 -5.15
CA PRO A 28 4.71 0.39 -4.45
C PRO A 28 5.53 -0.01 -3.22
N GLY A 29 6.85 0.29 -3.21
CA GLY A 29 7.71 0.04 -2.06
C GLY A 29 7.33 0.86 -0.83
N LYS A 30 7.01 2.16 -0.99
CA LYS A 30 6.62 3.02 0.15
C LYS A 30 5.26 2.61 0.71
N ILE A 31 4.31 2.30 -0.17
CA ILE A 31 3.00 1.74 0.21
C ILE A 31 3.21 0.43 0.98
N ALA A 32 4.03 -0.48 0.45
CA ALA A 32 4.25 -1.78 1.07
C ALA A 32 4.86 -1.70 2.47
N VAL A 33 5.75 -0.74 2.73
CA VAL A 33 6.29 -0.48 4.08
C VAL A 33 5.18 -0.07 5.03
N MET A 34 4.31 0.86 4.61
CA MET A 34 3.17 1.29 5.42
C MET A 34 2.25 0.11 5.73
N CYS A 35 1.84 -0.65 4.70
CA CYS A 35 1.00 -1.84 4.86
C CYS A 35 1.64 -2.85 5.81
N ALA A 36 2.91 -3.20 5.62
CA ALA A 36 3.58 -4.23 6.42
C ALA A 36 3.64 -3.89 7.92
N VAL A 37 3.81 -2.61 8.26
CA VAL A 37 3.78 -2.14 9.66
C VAL A 37 2.39 -2.29 10.28
N ARG A 38 1.32 -1.97 9.53
CA ARG A 38 -0.07 -2.06 10.03
C ARG A 38 -0.55 -3.51 10.11
N LEU A 39 -0.26 -4.33 9.10
CA LEU A 39 -0.58 -5.76 9.09
C LEU A 39 0.11 -6.54 10.22
N GLN A 40 1.29 -6.11 10.67
CA GLN A 40 1.97 -6.69 11.84
C GLN A 40 1.48 -6.10 13.17
N GLY A 41 0.83 -4.93 13.16
CA GLY A 41 0.50 -4.18 14.37
C GLY A 41 1.68 -3.42 15.00
N LYS A 42 2.80 -3.25 14.28
CA LYS A 42 4.02 -2.58 14.80
C LYS A 42 3.85 -1.09 15.11
N HIS A 43 2.78 -0.47 14.62
CA HIS A 43 2.42 0.91 14.96
C HIS A 43 1.73 1.01 16.34
N LYS A 44 1.25 -0.12 16.89
CA LYS A 44 0.64 -0.16 18.22
C LYS A 44 1.75 -0.32 19.27
N PRO A 45 1.74 0.46 20.37
CA PRO A 45 2.76 0.35 21.42
C PRO A 45 2.68 -0.99 22.18
N ILE A 46 1.53 -1.68 22.11
CA ILE A 46 1.29 -3.00 22.69
C ILE A 46 1.86 -4.16 21.83
N TYR A 47 2.76 -3.87 20.89
CA TYR A 47 3.21 -4.86 19.92
C TYR A 47 3.97 -6.04 20.55
N HIS A 48 3.52 -7.24 20.24
CA HIS A 48 4.25 -8.47 20.53
C HIS A 48 4.02 -9.50 19.42
N ALA A 49 5.08 -10.19 18.99
CA ALA A 49 5.03 -11.10 17.85
C ALA A 49 4.10 -12.31 18.05
N LEU A 50 3.86 -12.72 19.30
CA LEU A 50 2.92 -13.81 19.62
C LEU A 50 1.46 -13.35 19.55
N SER A 51 1.17 -12.08 19.87
CA SER A 51 -0.18 -11.52 19.90
C SER A 51 -0.69 -11.22 18.49
N ASP A 52 -1.98 -11.44 18.26
CA ASP A 52 -2.61 -11.20 16.96
C ASP A 52 -3.30 -9.82 16.90
N ILE A 53 -2.48 -8.78 16.74
CA ILE A 53 -2.87 -7.36 16.84
C ILE A 53 -2.81 -6.61 15.51
N GLY A 54 -2.57 -7.33 14.41
CA GLY A 54 -2.48 -6.76 13.06
C GLY A 54 -3.83 -6.28 12.53
N ASP A 55 -3.83 -5.13 11.87
CA ASP A 55 -5.02 -4.47 11.35
C ASP A 55 -5.34 -4.82 9.91
N HIS A 56 -6.51 -4.36 9.44
CA HIS A 56 -6.90 -4.45 8.05
C HIS A 56 -6.35 -3.25 7.26
N VAL A 57 -5.83 -3.52 6.07
CA VAL A 57 -5.30 -2.50 5.18
C VAL A 57 -5.97 -2.64 3.82
N VAL A 58 -6.63 -1.58 3.38
CA VAL A 58 -7.27 -1.44 2.09
C VAL A 58 -6.42 -0.51 1.23
N VAL A 59 -6.02 -0.98 0.06
CA VAL A 59 -5.28 -0.17 -0.92
C VAL A 59 -6.12 -0.04 -2.18
N MET A 60 -6.43 1.20 -2.55
CA MET A 60 -7.20 1.55 -3.74
C MET A 60 -6.30 2.11 -4.85
N ASN A 61 -6.81 2.21 -6.08
CA ASN A 61 -6.09 2.73 -7.24
C ASN A 61 -4.75 2.03 -7.52
N THR A 62 -4.64 0.71 -7.25
CA THR A 62 -3.36 0.00 -7.45
C THR A 62 -2.91 0.00 -8.91
N ARG A 63 -3.83 0.18 -9.87
CA ARG A 63 -3.51 0.34 -11.29
C ARG A 63 -2.66 1.59 -11.58
N HIS A 64 -2.78 2.64 -10.77
CA HIS A 64 -2.19 3.95 -11.03
C HIS A 64 -0.88 4.19 -10.25
N ILE A 65 -0.21 3.13 -9.80
CA ILE A 65 1.10 3.23 -9.14
C ILE A 65 2.18 3.82 -10.07
N ALA A 66 3.19 4.44 -9.48
CA ALA A 66 4.32 5.00 -10.22
C ALA A 66 5.65 4.42 -9.74
N PHE A 67 6.38 3.75 -10.65
CA PHE A 67 7.78 3.44 -10.41
C PHE A 67 8.70 4.65 -10.66
N SER A 68 9.87 4.63 -10.04
CA SER A 68 10.94 5.58 -10.30
C SER A 68 11.90 5.03 -11.37
N GLY A 69 12.43 5.88 -12.25
CA GLY A 69 13.33 5.47 -13.33
C GLY A 69 12.69 4.44 -14.27
N ASN A 70 13.53 3.60 -14.90
CA ASN A 70 13.14 2.63 -15.93
C ASN A 70 12.77 1.26 -15.34
N LYS A 71 12.22 1.25 -14.11
CA LYS A 71 11.89 -0.02 -13.42
C LYS A 71 10.73 -0.75 -14.06
N TRP A 72 9.89 -0.09 -14.86
CA TRP A 72 8.82 -0.75 -15.59
C TRP A 72 9.36 -1.79 -16.58
N GLU A 73 10.47 -1.47 -17.24
CA GLU A 73 11.14 -2.31 -18.23
C GLU A 73 12.22 -3.20 -17.59
N GLN A 74 12.99 -2.65 -16.65
CA GLN A 74 14.17 -3.32 -16.08
C GLN A 74 13.82 -4.33 -14.97
N LYS A 75 12.73 -4.10 -14.22
CA LYS A 75 12.40 -4.97 -13.08
C LYS A 75 11.71 -6.23 -13.59
N VAL A 76 12.33 -7.37 -13.34
CA VAL A 76 11.80 -8.70 -13.74
C VAL A 76 11.26 -9.45 -12.52
N TYR A 77 10.10 -10.04 -12.69
CA TYR A 77 9.49 -11.00 -11.77
C TYR A 77 9.65 -12.41 -12.33
N SER A 78 10.40 -13.26 -11.63
CA SER A 78 10.63 -14.65 -12.01
C SER A 78 9.79 -15.60 -11.16
N SER A 79 9.34 -16.69 -11.78
CA SER A 79 8.64 -17.79 -11.10
C SER A 79 8.95 -19.11 -11.79
N HIS A 80 8.75 -20.22 -11.08
CA HIS A 80 8.93 -21.56 -11.61
C HIS A 80 7.70 -22.40 -11.28
N SER A 81 7.17 -23.15 -12.25
CA SER A 81 5.99 -24.00 -12.06
C SER A 81 6.29 -25.33 -11.36
N GLY A 82 7.54 -25.79 -11.39
CA GLY A 82 7.98 -27.09 -10.87
C GLY A 82 8.32 -28.10 -11.98
N TYR A 83 7.84 -27.89 -13.20
CA TYR A 83 8.11 -28.76 -14.36
C TYR A 83 9.37 -28.34 -15.12
N PRO A 84 10.07 -29.26 -15.83
CA PRO A 84 11.15 -28.92 -16.76
C PRO A 84 10.70 -27.88 -17.80
N GLY A 85 11.51 -26.85 -18.05
CA GLY A 85 11.14 -25.71 -18.92
C GLY A 85 10.09 -24.77 -18.31
N GLY A 86 9.71 -24.96 -17.05
CA GLY A 86 8.65 -24.22 -16.37
C GLY A 86 9.04 -22.86 -15.80
N PHE A 87 10.21 -22.34 -16.15
CA PHE A 87 10.71 -21.04 -15.72
C PHE A 87 10.03 -19.92 -16.51
N LYS A 88 9.48 -18.93 -15.80
CA LYS A 88 8.80 -17.77 -16.41
C LYS A 88 9.39 -16.48 -15.86
N GLN A 89 9.60 -15.53 -16.75
CA GLN A 89 10.02 -14.17 -16.42
C GLN A 89 9.07 -13.18 -17.08
N LEU A 90 8.63 -12.19 -16.31
CA LEU A 90 7.79 -11.10 -16.78
C LEU A 90 8.38 -9.78 -16.29
N THR A 91 8.38 -8.76 -17.14
CA THR A 91 8.73 -7.40 -16.69
C THR A 91 7.63 -6.85 -15.78
N ALA A 92 7.94 -5.81 -15.01
CA ALA A 92 6.95 -5.14 -14.17
C ALA A 92 5.77 -4.62 -15.01
N ALA A 93 6.03 -4.07 -16.20
CA ALA A 93 4.97 -3.63 -17.12
C ALA A 93 4.04 -4.79 -17.53
N GLN A 94 4.61 -5.92 -17.96
CA GLN A 94 3.83 -7.10 -18.35
C GLN A 94 3.02 -7.69 -17.19
N MET A 95 3.63 -7.76 -15.99
CA MET A 95 2.92 -8.22 -14.79
C MET A 95 1.75 -7.30 -14.44
N HIS A 96 1.95 -5.98 -14.52
CA HIS A 96 0.93 -4.99 -14.18
C HIS A 96 -0.25 -4.99 -15.13
N GLN A 97 -0.01 -5.20 -16.43
CA GLN A 97 -1.06 -5.35 -17.42
C GLN A 97 -1.91 -6.59 -17.15
N LYS A 98 -1.29 -7.69 -16.71
CA LYS A 98 -1.99 -8.94 -16.41
C LYS A 98 -2.76 -8.89 -15.09
N ASP A 99 -2.12 -8.38 -14.05
CA ASP A 99 -2.71 -8.23 -12.71
C ASP A 99 -2.20 -6.91 -12.08
N PRO A 100 -3.03 -5.85 -12.08
CA PRO A 100 -2.65 -4.55 -11.54
C PRO A 100 -2.48 -4.52 -10.00
N THR A 101 -2.79 -5.62 -9.31
CA THR A 101 -2.60 -5.74 -7.84
C THR A 101 -1.33 -6.50 -7.48
N ALA A 102 -0.81 -7.34 -8.38
CA ALA A 102 0.28 -8.27 -8.12
C ALA A 102 1.55 -7.58 -7.59
N ILE A 103 1.89 -6.41 -8.14
CA ILE A 103 3.11 -5.69 -7.79
C ILE A 103 3.11 -5.25 -6.32
N ILE A 104 2.00 -4.66 -5.85
CA ILE A 104 1.85 -4.26 -4.45
C ILE A 104 1.78 -5.51 -3.57
N LYS A 105 0.99 -6.52 -3.98
CA LYS A 105 0.84 -7.78 -3.24
C LYS A 105 2.18 -8.46 -2.97
N LEU A 106 3.03 -8.56 -4.00
CA LEU A 106 4.37 -9.14 -3.90
C LEU A 106 5.32 -8.28 -3.07
N ALA A 107 5.25 -6.95 -3.20
CA ALA A 107 6.04 -6.03 -2.40
C ALA A 107 5.71 -6.17 -0.91
N VAL A 108 4.42 -6.18 -0.55
CA VAL A 108 3.97 -6.38 0.84
C VAL A 108 4.38 -7.76 1.34
N TYR A 109 4.13 -8.82 0.55
CA TYR A 109 4.49 -10.19 0.94
C TYR A 109 5.99 -10.37 1.21
N GLY A 110 6.84 -9.67 0.44
CA GLY A 110 8.29 -9.67 0.64
C GLY A 110 8.75 -8.94 1.90
N MET A 111 8.00 -7.92 2.36
CA MET A 111 8.30 -7.12 3.55
C MET A 111 7.82 -7.75 4.86
N LEU A 112 6.88 -8.71 4.80
CA LEU A 112 6.40 -9.43 5.97
C LEU A 112 7.42 -10.46 6.48
N PRO A 113 7.44 -10.77 7.79
CA PRO A 113 8.34 -11.75 8.36
C PRO A 113 8.15 -13.13 7.71
N LYS A 114 9.25 -13.86 7.51
CA LYS A 114 9.25 -15.19 6.86
C LYS A 114 8.77 -16.28 7.82
N ASN A 115 7.51 -16.23 8.22
CA ASN A 115 6.87 -17.20 9.12
C ASN A 115 5.47 -17.61 8.62
N LEU A 116 4.80 -18.50 9.35
CA LEU A 116 3.45 -18.98 9.03
C LEU A 116 2.40 -17.87 9.11
N LYS A 117 2.52 -16.94 10.08
CA LYS A 117 1.59 -15.82 10.28
C LYS A 117 1.52 -14.87 9.08
N ARG A 118 2.55 -14.85 8.23
CA ARG A 118 2.56 -14.05 6.99
C ARG A 118 1.34 -14.29 6.11
N ARG A 119 0.87 -15.55 5.98
CA ARG A 119 -0.31 -15.86 5.15
C ARG A 119 -1.59 -15.29 5.75
N THR A 120 -1.74 -15.36 7.08
CA THR A 120 -2.85 -14.75 7.83
C THR A 120 -2.85 -13.23 7.70
N MET A 121 -1.68 -12.59 7.78
CA MET A 121 -1.55 -11.14 7.55
C MET A 121 -1.98 -10.75 6.14
N MET A 122 -1.61 -11.52 5.12
CA MET A 122 -2.01 -11.24 3.73
C MET A 122 -3.52 -11.36 3.51
N GLN A 123 -4.25 -12.14 4.31
CA GLN A 123 -5.72 -12.21 4.24
C GLN A 123 -6.41 -10.92 4.74
N ARG A 124 -5.69 -10.07 5.48
CA ARG A 124 -6.16 -8.76 5.97
C ARG A 124 -5.79 -7.61 5.04
N LEU A 125 -5.04 -7.89 3.98
CA LEU A 125 -4.71 -6.94 2.93
C LEU A 125 -5.74 -7.05 1.81
N HIS A 126 -6.44 -5.96 1.56
CA HIS A 126 -7.43 -5.83 0.49
C HIS A 126 -6.89 -4.88 -0.57
N LEU A 127 -6.86 -5.33 -1.83
CA LEU A 127 -6.30 -4.57 -2.94
C LEU A 127 -7.37 -4.36 -4.01
N PHE A 128 -7.58 -3.12 -4.43
CA PHE A 128 -8.54 -2.72 -5.46
C PHE A 128 -7.84 -1.96 -6.57
N THR A 129 -8.11 -2.35 -7.82
CA THR A 129 -7.44 -1.78 -8.99
C THR A 129 -7.77 -0.32 -9.19
N ASP A 130 -9.02 0.04 -8.95
CA ASP A 130 -9.62 1.34 -9.17
C ASP A 130 -10.12 1.91 -7.82
N ASP A 131 -10.85 3.02 -7.89
CA ASP A 131 -11.35 3.76 -6.71
C ASP A 131 -12.57 3.08 -6.05
N VAL A 132 -13.30 2.26 -6.81
CA VAL A 132 -14.55 1.67 -6.33
C VAL A 132 -14.30 0.58 -5.30
N LEU A 133 -14.79 0.82 -4.07
CA LEU A 133 -14.75 -0.12 -2.95
C LEU A 133 -16.13 -0.75 -2.72
N PRO A 134 -16.21 -2.03 -2.30
CA PRO A 134 -17.46 -2.62 -1.83
C PRO A 134 -18.02 -1.91 -0.59
N ASP A 135 -19.34 -1.78 -0.52
CA ASP A 135 -20.06 -1.10 0.58
C ASP A 135 -19.65 -1.63 1.97
N ASP A 136 -19.49 -2.95 2.10
CA ASP A 136 -19.13 -3.60 3.36
C ASP A 136 -17.77 -3.14 3.88
N ILE A 137 -16.81 -2.89 2.98
CA ILE A 137 -15.49 -2.40 3.35
C ILE A 137 -15.55 -0.92 3.66
N LEU A 138 -16.26 -0.14 2.83
CA LEU A 138 -16.39 1.30 2.97
C LEU A 138 -16.98 1.69 4.35
N ARG A 139 -18.00 0.96 4.82
CA ARG A 139 -18.65 1.21 6.12
C ARG A 139 -17.75 0.95 7.32
N ASN A 140 -16.72 0.12 7.17
CA ASN A 140 -15.86 -0.30 8.27
C ASN A 140 -14.55 0.49 8.34
N LEU A 141 -14.28 1.38 7.38
CA LEU A 141 -13.07 2.19 7.33
C LEU A 141 -12.95 3.09 8.57
N THR A 142 -11.75 3.12 9.16
CA THR A 142 -11.45 3.89 10.37
C THR A 142 -10.68 5.16 10.05
N GLU A 143 -9.64 5.05 9.22
CA GLU A 143 -8.72 6.15 8.93
C GLU A 143 -8.14 6.00 7.52
N GLU A 144 -8.00 7.11 6.82
CA GLU A 144 -7.21 7.20 5.59
C GLU A 144 -5.79 7.66 5.92
N LEU A 145 -4.80 6.87 5.48
CA LEU A 145 -3.40 7.20 5.72
C LEU A 145 -2.88 8.19 4.67
N PRO A 146 -2.03 9.15 5.07
CA PRO A 146 -1.47 10.12 4.13
C PRO A 146 -0.58 9.44 3.09
N GLN A 147 -0.64 9.93 1.86
CA GLN A 147 0.21 9.44 0.79
C GLN A 147 1.70 9.70 1.08
N PRO A 148 2.59 8.71 0.89
CA PRO A 148 4.00 8.83 1.28
C PRO A 148 4.87 9.62 0.29
N ARG A 149 4.34 9.97 -0.89
CA ARG A 149 4.99 10.86 -1.87
C ARG A 149 4.01 11.97 -2.22
N ALA A 150 4.44 13.22 -2.05
CA ALA A 150 3.73 14.37 -2.61
C ALA A 150 3.79 14.29 -4.14
N ILE A 151 2.63 14.35 -4.79
CA ILE A 151 2.52 14.32 -6.25
C ILE A 151 2.88 15.72 -6.76
N PRO A 152 3.86 15.85 -7.68
CA PRO A 152 4.20 17.15 -8.24
C PRO A 152 3.09 17.67 -9.15
N HIS A 153 2.90 18.99 -9.14
CA HIS A 153 1.99 19.68 -10.06
C HIS A 153 2.59 19.72 -11.47
N LYS A 154 1.75 19.52 -12.49
CA LYS A 154 2.13 19.79 -13.88
C LYS A 154 2.07 21.29 -14.12
N LEU A 155 2.74 21.77 -15.19
CA LEU A 155 2.69 23.19 -15.57
C LEU A 155 1.25 23.70 -15.74
N SER A 156 0.36 22.85 -16.27
CA SER A 156 -1.07 23.12 -16.45
C SER A 156 -1.82 23.42 -15.15
N ASP A 157 -1.35 22.85 -14.04
CA ASP A 157 -2.07 22.84 -12.77
C ASP A 157 -1.78 24.10 -11.94
N TYR A 158 -0.73 24.85 -12.29
CA TYR A 158 -0.39 26.12 -11.65
C TYR A 158 -1.37 27.22 -12.03
N THR A 159 -1.72 28.04 -11.05
CA THR A 159 -2.58 29.22 -11.24
C THR A 159 -1.84 30.32 -12.00
N GLN A 160 -2.58 31.22 -12.66
CA GLN A 160 -1.97 32.35 -13.36
C GLN A 160 -1.16 33.25 -12.40
N ALA A 161 -1.64 33.44 -11.17
CA ALA A 161 -0.94 34.19 -10.14
C ALA A 161 0.42 33.59 -9.76
N GLU A 162 0.51 32.26 -9.63
CA GLU A 162 1.78 31.58 -9.34
C GLU A 162 2.77 31.68 -10.50
N ARG A 163 2.25 31.63 -11.73
CA ARG A 163 3.07 31.79 -12.95
C ARG A 163 3.64 33.20 -13.06
N ASP A 164 2.80 34.22 -12.81
CA ASP A 164 3.20 35.62 -12.89
C ASP A 164 4.09 36.03 -11.71
N ALA A 165 3.93 35.40 -10.54
CA ALA A 165 4.80 35.58 -9.40
C ALA A 165 6.21 35.03 -9.63
N PHE A 166 6.36 34.03 -10.50
CA PHE A 166 7.67 33.49 -10.85
C PHE A 166 8.41 34.45 -11.81
N PRO A 167 9.59 34.97 -11.43
CA PRO A 167 10.27 35.99 -12.23
C PRO A 167 10.78 35.43 -13.55
N ARG A 168 10.71 36.26 -14.60
CA ARG A 168 11.36 35.97 -15.88
C ARG A 168 12.88 36.00 -15.70
N LEU A 169 13.55 34.91 -16.09
CA LEU A 169 15.00 34.75 -15.88
C LEU A 169 15.87 35.34 -17.01
N TRP A 170 15.35 35.39 -18.24
CA TRP A 170 16.11 35.86 -19.40
C TRP A 170 15.21 36.54 -20.44
N ASN A 171 15.81 37.48 -21.18
CA ASN A 171 15.20 38.13 -22.32
C ASN A 171 15.67 37.42 -23.60
N PRO A 172 14.75 36.86 -24.40
CA PRO A 172 15.04 36.11 -25.61
C PRO A 172 15.44 37.00 -26.79
#